data_AF-A0A0E3RZP9-F1
#
_entry.id   AF-A0A0E3RZP9-F1
#
_cell.length_a   1.000
_cell.length_b   1.000
_cell.length_c   1.000
_cell.angle_alpha   90.00
_cell.angle_beta   90.00
_cell.angle_gamma   90.00
#
_symmetry.space_group_name_H-M   'P 1'
#
loop_
_entity.id
_entity.type
_entity.pdbx_description
1 polymer ?
#
loop_
_entity_poly.entity_id
_entity_poly.type
_entity_poly.pdbx_seq_one_letter_code
_entity_poly.pdbx_strand_id
1 'polypeptide(L)'
;MKARTKILAAISFAVLVICLIFFLMIYQPGAGTYVRADKLQDTPEKYVEFSLADIEKYPYVKEAISNPGKDIKLPFDHNGNMTEFANIMRDNKTEYIKLNNEYYHISYYSAD
;
A
#
# COMPACT_ATOMS: atom_id res chain seq x y z
N MET A 1 40.12 32.94 -0.43
CA MET A 1 39.89 31.74 -1.26
C MET A 1 40.24 32.07 -2.71
N LYS A 2 41.12 31.29 -3.37
CA LYS A 2 41.58 31.59 -4.75
C LYS A 2 40.42 31.46 -5.75
N ALA A 3 40.42 32.26 -6.82
CA ALA A 3 39.35 32.29 -7.81
C ALA A 3 39.03 30.89 -8.39
N ARG A 4 40.08 30.07 -8.61
CA ARG A 4 39.95 28.68 -9.07
C ARG A 4 39.14 27.81 -8.12
N THR A 5 39.28 28.00 -6.81
CA THR A 5 38.53 27.25 -5.79
C THR A 5 37.05 27.64 -5.78
N LYS A 6 36.73 28.92 -6.01
CA LYS A 6 35.34 29.40 -6.11
C LYS A 6 34.64 28.81 -7.35
N ILE A 7 35.34 28.76 -8.49
CA ILE A 7 34.83 28.19 -9.73
C ILE A 7 34.58 26.68 -9.57
N LEU A 8 35.53 25.95 -8.98
CA LEU A 8 35.38 24.51 -8.74
C LEU A 8 34.20 24.21 -7.81
N ALA A 9 34.03 24.99 -6.75
CA ALA A 9 32.89 24.86 -5.84
C ALA A 9 31.55 25.13 -6.55
N ALA A 10 31.49 26.15 -7.42
CA ALA A 10 30.27 26.46 -8.18
C ALA A 10 29.89 25.33 -9.16
N ILE A 11 30.86 24.76 -9.87
CA ILE A 11 30.62 23.62 -10.77
C ILE A 11 30.17 22.39 -9.97
N SER A 12 30.84 22.08 -8.86
CA SER A 12 30.45 20.96 -8.00
C SER A 12 29.04 21.11 -7.46
N PHE A 13 28.64 22.32 -7.07
CA PHE A 13 27.28 22.61 -6.63
C PHE A 13 26.27 22.44 -7.76
N ALA A 14 26.58 22.94 -8.97
CA ALA A 14 25.70 22.79 -10.13
C ALA A 14 25.47 21.31 -10.49
N VAL A 15 26.51 20.48 -10.46
CA VAL A 15 26.39 19.03 -10.68
C VAL A 15 25.50 18.38 -9.62
N LEU A 16 25.69 18.74 -8.35
CA LEU A 16 24.90 18.19 -7.24
C LEU A 16 23.40 18.56 -7.38
N VAL A 17 23.11 19.80 -7.78
CA VAL A 17 21.72 20.24 -8.05
C VAL A 17 21.11 19.47 -9.22
N ILE A 18 21.85 19.26 -10.31
CA ILE A 18 21.37 18.46 -11.45
C ILE A 18 21.08 17.02 -11.02
N CYS A 19 21.97 16.40 -10.23
CA CYS A 19 21.74 15.07 -9.68
C CYS A 19 20.47 15.01 -8.81
N LEU A 20 20.26 15.99 -7.93
CA LEU A 20 19.06 16.06 -7.10
C LEU A 20 17.78 16.18 -7.94
N ILE A 21 17.79 17.02 -8.98
CA ILE A 21 16.65 17.17 -9.89
C ILE A 21 16.36 15.84 -10.60
N PHE A 22 17.41 15.13 -11.03
CA PHE A 22 17.25 13.81 -11.64
C PHE A 22 16.61 12.80 -10.69
N PHE A 23 17.06 12.73 -9.43
CA PHE A 23 16.45 11.86 -8.41
C PHE A 23 15.00 12.25 -8.09
N LEU A 24 14.68 13.53 -8.09
CA LEU A 24 13.30 14.01 -7.92
C LEU A 24 12.39 13.61 -9.07
N MET A 25 12.89 13.58 -10.32
CA MET A 25 12.11 13.17 -11.49
C MET A 25 11.72 11.69 -11.47
N ILE A 26 12.55 10.82 -10.88
CA ILE A 26 12.28 9.38 -10.76
C ILE A 26 11.60 9.00 -9.44
N TYR A 27 11.45 9.94 -8.51
CA TYR A 27 10.74 9.70 -7.25
C TYR A 27 9.23 9.83 -7.47
N GLN A 28 8.51 8.71 -7.37
CA GLN A 28 7.06 8.66 -7.45
C GLN A 28 6.45 8.56 -6.04
N PRO A 29 6.04 9.70 -5.42
CA PRO A 29 5.33 9.67 -4.16
C PRO A 29 3.95 9.06 -4.39
N GLY A 30 3.77 7.81 -3.94
CA GLY A 30 2.56 7.04 -4.17
C GLY A 30 2.82 5.65 -4.71
N ALA A 31 4.02 5.39 -5.25
CA ALA A 31 4.38 4.06 -5.70
C ALA A 31 4.38 3.05 -4.54
N GLY A 32 3.79 1.89 -4.76
CA GLY A 32 3.72 0.80 -3.80
C GLY A 32 2.44 -0.02 -3.90
N THR A 33 2.35 -1.04 -3.05
CA THR A 33 1.16 -1.89 -2.95
C THR A 33 0.28 -1.38 -1.82
N TYR A 34 -1.03 -1.47 -2.01
CA TYR A 34 -2.03 -0.99 -1.09
C TYR A 34 -3.12 -2.05 -0.88
N VAL A 35 -3.68 -2.03 0.34
CA VAL A 35 -4.95 -2.68 0.64
C VAL A 35 -5.95 -1.64 1.10
N ARG A 36 -7.17 -1.74 0.60
CA ARG A 36 -8.29 -0.88 0.97
C ARG A 36 -9.49 -1.75 1.29
N ALA A 37 -10.24 -1.37 2.33
CA ALA A 37 -11.52 -1.97 2.64
C ALA A 37 -12.62 -0.93 2.45
N ASP A 38 -13.62 -1.24 1.66
CA ASP A 38 -14.82 -0.41 1.50
C ASP A 38 -16.00 -1.12 2.16
N LYS A 39 -16.64 -0.44 3.12
CA LYS A 39 -17.80 -0.98 3.81
C LYS A 39 -19.00 -1.01 2.87
N LEU A 40 -19.66 -2.16 2.79
CA LEU A 40 -20.84 -2.35 1.95
C LEU A 40 -22.12 -2.11 2.76
N GLN A 41 -23.14 -1.56 2.08
CA GLN A 41 -24.48 -1.43 2.63
C GLN A 41 -25.30 -2.71 2.45
N ASP A 42 -25.13 -3.36 1.30
CA ASP A 42 -25.84 -4.57 0.92
C ASP A 42 -24.99 -5.83 1.11
N THR A 43 -25.67 -6.96 1.33
CA THR A 43 -25.02 -8.27 1.41
C THR A 43 -24.54 -8.70 0.02
N PRO A 44 -23.23 -8.97 -0.17
CA PRO A 44 -22.70 -9.47 -1.43
C PRO A 44 -23.10 -10.94 -1.66
N GLU A 45 -23.20 -11.35 -2.94
CA GLU A 45 -23.59 -12.72 -3.32
C GLU A 45 -22.63 -13.79 -2.79
N LYS A 46 -21.32 -13.48 -2.74
CA LYS A 46 -20.28 -14.36 -2.23
C LYS A 46 -19.37 -13.58 -1.29
N TYR A 47 -19.12 -14.12 -0.12
CA TYR A 47 -18.19 -13.55 0.84
C TYR A 47 -17.49 -14.66 1.64
N VAL A 48 -16.34 -14.33 2.20
CA VAL A 48 -15.67 -15.17 3.21
C VAL A 48 -15.94 -14.59 4.60
N GLU A 49 -16.40 -15.43 5.52
CA GLU A 49 -16.64 -15.02 6.90
C GLU A 49 -15.37 -15.16 7.73
N PHE A 50 -14.95 -14.07 8.38
CA PHE A 50 -13.82 -14.04 9.29
C PHE A 50 -14.30 -13.79 10.71
N SER A 51 -13.70 -14.46 11.69
CA SER A 51 -13.84 -14.09 13.09
C SER A 51 -12.89 -12.93 13.45
N LEU A 52 -13.14 -12.28 14.58
CA LEU A 52 -12.20 -11.29 15.13
C LEU A 52 -10.82 -11.90 15.42
N ALA A 53 -10.74 -13.19 15.74
CA ALA A 53 -9.46 -13.85 15.97
C ALA A 53 -8.73 -14.16 14.65
N ASP A 54 -9.46 -14.47 13.58
CA ASP A 54 -8.86 -14.76 12.27
C ASP A 54 -8.29 -13.51 11.63
N ILE A 55 -9.00 -12.37 11.75
CA ILE A 55 -8.54 -11.11 11.14
C ILE A 55 -7.26 -10.56 11.79
N GLU A 56 -6.94 -10.98 13.03
CA GLU A 56 -5.68 -10.60 13.69
C GLU A 56 -4.44 -11.17 13.01
N LYS A 57 -4.58 -12.28 12.26
CA LYS A 57 -3.50 -12.82 11.42
C LYS A 57 -3.17 -11.90 10.26
N TYR A 58 -4.08 -11.01 9.87
CA TYR A 58 -3.96 -10.14 8.69
C TYR A 58 -4.01 -8.66 9.12
N PRO A 59 -2.93 -8.13 9.75
CA PRO A 59 -2.94 -6.81 10.39
C PRO A 59 -3.28 -5.66 9.43
N TYR A 60 -2.82 -5.72 8.18
CA TYR A 60 -3.12 -4.68 7.19
C TYR A 60 -4.56 -4.72 6.70
N VAL A 61 -5.16 -5.91 6.62
CA VAL A 61 -6.60 -6.05 6.31
C VAL A 61 -7.42 -5.54 7.50
N LYS A 62 -7.03 -5.89 8.73
CA LYS A 62 -7.64 -5.36 9.96
C LYS A 62 -7.57 -3.83 10.02
N GLU A 63 -6.42 -3.24 9.68
CA GLU A 63 -6.23 -1.79 9.62
C GLU A 63 -7.13 -1.15 8.55
N ALA A 64 -7.23 -1.76 7.37
CA ALA A 64 -8.08 -1.28 6.29
C ALA A 64 -9.57 -1.30 6.69
N ILE A 65 -10.03 -2.40 7.29
CA ILE A 65 -11.41 -2.51 7.82
C ILE A 65 -11.69 -1.46 8.90
N SER A 66 -10.69 -1.17 9.75
CA SER A 66 -10.82 -0.17 10.82
C SER A 66 -10.83 1.26 10.29
N ASN A 67 -10.38 1.48 9.05
CA ASN A 67 -10.37 2.77 8.37
C ASN A 67 -10.97 2.66 6.96
N PRO A 68 -12.29 2.39 6.84
CA PRO A 68 -12.90 2.15 5.53
C PRO A 68 -12.69 3.30 4.54
N GLY A 69 -12.41 2.96 3.28
CA GLY A 69 -12.15 3.91 2.20
C GLY A 69 -10.73 4.50 2.18
N LYS A 70 -9.88 4.15 3.15
CA LYS A 70 -8.48 4.58 3.20
C LYS A 70 -7.56 3.52 2.63
N ASP A 71 -6.59 3.97 1.85
CA ASP A 71 -5.52 3.11 1.32
C ASP A 71 -4.46 2.88 2.39
N ILE A 72 -4.26 1.61 2.75
CA ILE A 72 -3.22 1.20 3.68
C ILE A 72 -2.02 0.72 2.87
N LYS A 73 -0.91 1.46 2.97
CA LYS A 73 0.33 1.12 2.28
C LYS A 73 0.96 -0.11 2.91
N LEU A 74 1.23 -1.08 2.07
CA LEU A 74 1.82 -2.35 2.43
C LEU A 74 3.38 -2.21 2.39
N PRO A 75 4.14 -2.58 3.45
CA PRO A 75 5.61 -2.50 3.47
C PRO A 75 6.30 -3.58 2.63
N PHE A 76 7.24 -3.24 1.74
CA PHE A 76 7.89 -4.10 0.73
C PHE A 76 8.19 -5.61 1.04
N ASP A 77 8.25 -6.08 2.29
CA ASP A 77 8.54 -7.47 2.69
C ASP A 77 7.35 -8.30 3.23
N HIS A 78 6.13 -7.77 3.16
CA HIS A 78 4.84 -8.27 3.66
C HIS A 78 4.32 -9.63 3.15
N ASN A 79 5.21 -10.47 2.63
CA ASN A 79 4.87 -11.53 1.70
C ASN A 79 4.14 -12.73 2.31
N GLY A 80 4.17 -12.96 3.63
CA GLY A 80 3.51 -14.13 4.23
C GLY A 80 1.99 -13.96 4.30
N ASN A 81 1.55 -13.07 5.18
CA ASN A 81 0.15 -12.97 5.59
C ASN A 81 -0.76 -12.42 4.48
N MET A 82 -0.28 -11.45 3.68
CA MET A 82 -1.08 -10.91 2.57
C MET A 82 -1.20 -11.89 1.40
N THR A 83 -0.18 -12.70 1.14
CA THR A 83 -0.26 -13.76 0.12
C THR A 83 -1.25 -14.84 0.54
N GLU A 84 -1.21 -15.25 1.82
CA GLU A 84 -2.18 -16.21 2.35
C GLU A 84 -3.61 -15.66 2.27
N PHE A 85 -3.83 -14.41 2.67
CA PHE A 85 -5.12 -13.75 2.55
C PHE A 85 -5.61 -13.71 1.09
N ALA A 86 -4.76 -13.27 0.16
CA ALA A 86 -5.08 -13.24 -1.26
C ALA A 86 -5.44 -14.63 -1.82
N ASN A 87 -4.76 -15.68 -1.36
CA ASN A 87 -5.09 -17.06 -1.74
C ASN A 87 -6.46 -17.48 -1.22
N ILE A 88 -6.82 -17.18 0.04
CA ILE A 88 -8.15 -17.45 0.59
C ILE A 88 -9.24 -16.79 -0.27
N MET A 89 -9.06 -15.52 -0.62
CA MET A 89 -10.02 -14.76 -1.43
C MET A 89 -10.12 -15.36 -2.84
N ARG A 90 -8.99 -15.72 -3.45
CA ARG A 90 -8.92 -16.34 -4.78
C ARG A 90 -9.58 -17.71 -4.82
N ASP A 91 -9.33 -18.57 -3.83
CA ASP A 91 -9.88 -19.93 -3.75
C ASP A 91 -11.41 -19.89 -3.58
N ASN A 92 -11.92 -18.91 -2.82
CA ASN A 92 -13.34 -18.67 -2.65
C ASN A 92 -13.97 -17.82 -3.77
N LYS A 93 -13.16 -17.32 -4.72
CA LYS A 93 -13.58 -16.49 -5.86
C LYS A 93 -14.41 -15.29 -5.45
N THR A 94 -13.97 -14.58 -4.42
CA THR A 94 -14.61 -13.37 -3.92
C THR A 94 -13.57 -12.39 -3.39
N GLU A 95 -13.90 -11.10 -3.43
CA GLU A 95 -13.15 -10.01 -2.81
C GLU A 95 -13.87 -9.46 -1.58
N TYR A 96 -14.98 -10.09 -1.19
CA TYR A 96 -15.82 -9.64 -0.10
C TYR A 96 -15.60 -10.48 1.15
N ILE A 97 -15.55 -9.80 2.30
CA ILE A 97 -15.50 -10.45 3.59
C ILE A 97 -16.70 -10.05 4.45
N LYS A 98 -17.06 -10.92 5.38
CA LYS A 98 -17.98 -10.63 6.47
C LYS A 98 -17.20 -10.64 7.78
N LEU A 99 -17.30 -9.56 8.56
CA LEU A 99 -16.72 -9.44 9.89
C LEU A 99 -17.75 -8.80 10.82
N ASN A 100 -18.08 -9.46 11.94
CA ASN A 100 -19.01 -8.94 12.95
C ASN A 100 -20.35 -8.44 12.37
N ASN A 101 -20.97 -9.24 11.48
CA ASN A 101 -22.23 -8.91 10.81
C ASN A 101 -22.18 -7.70 9.85
N GLU A 102 -20.98 -7.24 9.49
CA GLU A 102 -20.75 -6.20 8.49
C GLU A 102 -20.00 -6.78 7.30
N TYR A 103 -20.21 -6.18 6.11
CA TYR A 103 -19.62 -6.63 4.86
C TYR A 103 -18.63 -5.59 4.33
N TYR A 104 -17.51 -6.07 3.80
CA TYR A 104 -16.45 -5.24 3.27
C TYR A 104 -15.97 -5.78 1.92
N HIS A 105 -15.79 -4.88 0.95
CA HIS A 105 -15.02 -5.17 -0.26
C HIS A 105 -13.54 -4.88 0.00
N ILE A 106 -12.68 -5.86 -0.24
CA ILE A 106 -11.24 -5.73 -0.04
C ILE A 106 -10.57 -5.61 -1.40
N SER A 107 -9.97 -4.45 -1.64
CA SER A 107 -9.19 -4.16 -2.85
C SER A 107 -7.70 -4.28 -2.53
N TYR A 108 -6.97 -5.06 -3.33
CA TYR A 108 -5.52 -5.18 -3.30
C TYR A 108 -4.95 -4.76 -4.65
N TYR A 109 -4.12 -3.71 -4.67
CA TYR A 109 -3.58 -3.17 -5.92
C TYR A 109 -2.19 -2.57 -5.73
N SER A 110 -1.46 -2.50 -6.83
CA SER A 110 -0.20 -1.76 -6.93
C SER A 110 -0.45 -0.46 -7.66
N ALA A 111 0.08 0.63 -7.11
CA ALA A 111 0.22 1.89 -7.82
C ALA A 111 1.70 2.05 -8.20
N ASP A 112 1.96 2.28 -9.48
CA ASP A 112 3.30 2.51 -10.03
C ASP A 112 3.56 4.01 -10.19
#